data_AF-A0A2S1LC65-F1
#
_entry.id   AF-A0A2S1LC65-F1
#
_cell.length_a   1.000
_cell.length_b   1.000
_cell.length_c   1.000
_cell.angle_alpha   90.00
_cell.angle_beta   90.00
_cell.angle_gamma   90.00
#
_symmetry.space_group_name_H-M   'P 1'
#
loop_
_entity.id
_entity.type
_entity.pdbx_description
1 polymer ?
#
loop_
_entity_poly.entity_id
_entity_poly.type
_entity_poly.pdbx_seq_one_letter_code
_entity_poly.pdbx_strand_id
1 'polypeptide(L)'
;MKTLANHTLLYDEECPMCNLYTAGFIKANMLDNQGRKPFVNITTEEANYIDIQRAKNEIALVDTQNKRVYYGIESLLKVIGNSFPWMEKIGNWKPIKYFLKKLYKFISYNRKVIVPNKTKVGDQINCIPDFNTKYRLFYIAFTTLITALVLFQYAKLIFFLPRATIVREILLATGQIGFQALFIRKIDNQKQLNYIGNLVTVSIIGNLLLLPLLILNSYFNLNDYFILGWFGLTMNFMIYEHYRRISLLELPKYLTLTWILYRILALIIILNF
;
A
#
# COMPACT_ATOMS: atom_id res chain seq x y z
N MET A 1 18.24 -21.16 -6.78
CA MET A 1 17.59 -20.81 -5.50
C MET A 1 17.24 -22.12 -4.79
N LYS A 2 17.35 -22.17 -3.46
CA LYS A 2 17.03 -23.39 -2.70
C LYS A 2 15.54 -23.39 -2.38
N THR A 3 14.84 -24.41 -2.84
CA THR A 3 13.41 -24.58 -2.60
C THR A 3 13.16 -24.98 -1.15
N LEU A 4 12.22 -24.32 -0.48
CA LEU A 4 11.75 -24.73 0.84
C LEU A 4 10.61 -25.75 0.65
N ALA A 5 10.93 -27.02 0.85
CA ALA A 5 9.96 -28.12 0.75
C ALA A 5 9.19 -28.31 2.07
N ASN A 6 8.04 -29.00 2.00
CA ASN A 6 7.18 -29.33 3.16
C ASN A 6 6.71 -28.11 3.95
N HIS A 7 6.59 -26.97 3.27
CA HIS A 7 6.07 -25.76 3.86
C HIS A 7 4.99 -25.18 2.95
N THR A 8 3.83 -24.88 3.51
CA THR A 8 2.70 -24.32 2.78
C THR A 8 2.38 -22.93 3.32
N LEU A 9 2.46 -21.93 2.46
CA LEU A 9 2.14 -20.56 2.77
C LEU A 9 0.66 -20.28 2.51
N LEU A 10 -0.09 -19.99 3.57
CA LEU A 10 -1.52 -19.66 3.50
C LEU A 10 -1.70 -18.19 3.12
N TYR A 11 -2.39 -17.91 2.02
CA TYR A 11 -2.57 -16.54 1.53
C TYR A 11 -4.05 -16.16 1.32
N ASP A 12 -4.34 -14.87 1.48
CA ASP A 12 -5.64 -14.28 1.09
C ASP A 12 -5.71 -14.19 -0.44
N GLU A 13 -6.57 -15.01 -1.05
CA GLU A 13 -6.75 -15.05 -2.51
C GLU A 13 -7.38 -13.79 -3.08
N GLU A 14 -8.15 -13.06 -2.27
CA GLU A 14 -8.77 -11.84 -2.70
C GLU A 14 -7.80 -10.65 -2.61
N CYS A 15 -6.71 -10.76 -1.86
CA CYS A 15 -5.66 -9.75 -1.74
C CYS A 15 -4.70 -9.85 -2.93
N PRO A 16 -4.74 -8.92 -3.92
CA PRO A 16 -3.92 -9.07 -5.13
C PRO A 16 -2.42 -8.98 -4.82
N MET A 17 -2.04 -8.16 -3.83
CA MET A 17 -0.67 -8.10 -3.33
C MET A 17 -0.22 -9.47 -2.78
N CYS A 18 -1.06 -10.10 -1.97
CA CYS A 18 -0.80 -11.40 -1.36
C CYS A 18 -0.63 -12.48 -2.42
N ASN A 19 -1.51 -12.49 -3.42
CA ASN A 19 -1.43 -13.41 -4.54
C ASN A 19 -0.15 -13.21 -5.38
N LEU A 20 0.21 -11.94 -5.66
CA LEU A 20 1.36 -11.60 -6.48
C LEU A 20 2.68 -12.07 -5.88
N TYR A 21 2.98 -11.71 -4.62
CA TYR A 21 4.28 -12.06 -4.04
C TYR A 21 4.40 -13.56 -3.76
N THR A 22 3.32 -14.22 -3.35
CA THR A 22 3.34 -15.67 -3.12
C THR A 22 3.46 -16.45 -4.43
N ALA A 23 2.88 -15.98 -5.53
CA ALA A 23 3.18 -16.51 -6.87
C ALA A 23 4.64 -16.30 -7.25
N GLY A 24 5.21 -15.15 -6.89
CA GLY A 24 6.63 -14.83 -7.07
C GLY A 24 7.55 -15.86 -6.42
N PHE A 25 7.24 -16.31 -5.20
CA PHE A 25 8.03 -17.34 -4.51
C PHE A 25 8.04 -18.70 -5.23
N ILE A 26 6.92 -19.09 -5.85
CA ILE A 26 6.85 -20.30 -6.68
C ILE A 26 7.70 -20.12 -7.94
N LYS A 27 7.50 -19.02 -8.67
CA LYS A 27 8.25 -18.72 -9.91
C LYS A 27 9.77 -18.60 -9.68
N ALA A 28 10.16 -18.13 -8.51
CA ALA A 28 11.56 -18.01 -8.10
C ALA A 28 12.14 -19.33 -7.55
N ASN A 29 11.38 -20.43 -7.49
CA ASN A 29 11.80 -21.69 -6.85
C ASN A 29 12.22 -21.50 -5.38
N MET A 30 11.60 -20.55 -4.67
CA MET A 30 11.76 -20.39 -3.21
C MET A 30 10.82 -21.30 -2.43
N LEU A 31 9.62 -21.54 -2.99
CA LEU A 31 8.64 -22.51 -2.52
C LEU A 31 8.40 -23.55 -3.61
N ASP A 32 8.05 -24.78 -3.23
CA ASP A 32 7.65 -25.81 -4.20
C ASP A 32 6.28 -25.48 -4.81
N ASN A 33 5.86 -26.19 -5.87
CA ASN A 33 4.60 -25.92 -6.58
C ASN A 33 3.34 -26.05 -5.69
N GLN A 34 3.42 -26.79 -4.59
CA GLN A 34 2.35 -26.94 -3.59
C GLN A 34 2.58 -26.04 -2.35
N GLY A 35 3.62 -25.20 -2.38
CA GLY A 35 4.10 -24.41 -1.26
C GLY A 35 3.25 -23.18 -0.95
N ARG A 36 2.11 -23.00 -1.63
CA ARG A 36 1.10 -21.98 -1.29
C ARG A 36 -0.30 -22.54 -1.40
N LYS A 37 -1.20 -22.10 -0.51
CA LYS A 37 -2.60 -22.53 -0.47
C LYS A 37 -3.52 -21.35 -0.11
N PRO A 38 -4.68 -21.18 -0.77
CA PRO A 38 -5.67 -20.20 -0.35
C PRO A 38 -6.13 -20.43 1.09
N PHE A 39 -6.30 -19.35 1.85
CA PHE A 39 -6.76 -19.42 3.24
C PHE A 39 -8.13 -20.08 3.41
N VAL A 40 -9.00 -19.94 2.41
CA VAL A 40 -10.34 -20.57 2.39
C VAL A 40 -10.30 -22.09 2.26
N ASN A 41 -9.16 -22.65 1.82
CA ASN A 41 -8.97 -24.08 1.59
C ASN A 41 -8.24 -24.79 2.76
N ILE A 42 -8.24 -24.19 3.95
CA ILE A 42 -7.68 -24.81 5.16
C ILE A 42 -8.50 -26.04 5.53
N THR A 43 -7.82 -27.16 5.79
CA THR A 43 -8.44 -28.41 6.24
C THR A 43 -8.76 -28.37 7.74
N THR A 44 -9.68 -29.23 8.19
CA THR A 44 -10.03 -29.35 9.62
C THR A 44 -8.83 -29.72 10.49
N GLU A 45 -7.89 -30.52 9.98
CA GLU A 45 -6.67 -30.85 10.72
C GLU A 45 -5.74 -29.63 10.86
N GLU A 46 -5.54 -28.87 9.79
CA GLU A 46 -4.76 -27.63 9.80
C GLU A 46 -5.36 -26.59 10.77
N ALA A 47 -6.69 -26.50 10.84
CA ALA A 47 -7.37 -25.60 11.77
C ALA A 47 -7.08 -25.88 13.25
N ASN A 48 -6.64 -27.09 13.62
CA ASN A 48 -6.35 -27.44 15.02
C ASN A 48 -5.05 -26.82 15.55
N TYR A 49 -4.09 -26.51 14.67
CA TYR A 49 -2.78 -25.98 15.08
C TYR A 49 -2.44 -24.62 14.45
N ILE A 50 -3.32 -24.10 13.61
CA ILE A 50 -3.22 -22.76 13.04
C ILE A 50 -4.11 -21.80 13.85
N ASP A 51 -3.52 -20.72 14.32
CA ASP A 51 -4.26 -19.60 14.88
C ASP A 51 -4.94 -18.83 13.74
N ILE A 52 -6.19 -19.20 13.46
CA ILE A 52 -7.01 -18.64 12.39
C ILE A 52 -7.17 -17.12 12.53
N GLN A 53 -7.29 -16.60 13.76
CA GLN A 53 -7.45 -15.16 13.98
C GLN A 53 -6.17 -14.40 13.66
N ARG A 54 -5.02 -14.94 14.08
CA ARG A 54 -3.72 -14.38 13.74
C ARG A 54 -3.44 -14.47 12.24
N ALA A 55 -3.77 -15.59 11.61
CA ALA A 55 -3.52 -15.84 10.20
C ALA A 55 -4.28 -14.88 9.24
N LYS A 56 -5.41 -14.30 9.68
CA LYS A 56 -6.08 -13.22 8.94
C LYS A 56 -5.21 -11.96 8.81
N ASN A 57 -4.44 -11.64 9.84
CA ASN A 57 -3.64 -10.41 9.90
C ASN A 57 -2.17 -10.65 9.51
N GLU A 58 -1.66 -11.85 9.74
CA GLU A 58 -0.27 -12.22 9.51
C GLU A 58 -0.22 -13.48 8.64
N ILE A 59 0.48 -13.41 7.50
CA ILE A 59 0.57 -14.56 6.59
C ILE A 59 1.20 -15.76 7.30
N ALA A 60 0.54 -16.91 7.23
CA ALA A 60 0.96 -18.11 7.94
C ALA A 60 1.75 -19.05 7.02
N LEU A 61 2.94 -19.45 7.43
CA LEU A 61 3.73 -20.51 6.78
C LEU A 61 3.66 -21.74 7.66
N VAL A 62 3.00 -22.79 7.16
CA VAL A 62 2.79 -24.05 7.85
C VAL A 62 3.90 -25.01 7.48
N ASP A 63 4.63 -25.51 8.46
CA ASP A 63 5.51 -26.68 8.34
C ASP A 63 4.65 -27.94 8.46
N THR A 64 4.47 -28.64 7.33
CA THR A 64 3.56 -29.79 7.23
C THR A 64 4.10 -31.04 7.92
N GLN A 65 5.39 -31.11 8.22
CA GLN A 65 6.01 -32.24 8.92
C GLN A 65 5.95 -32.07 10.43
N ASN A 66 6.32 -30.88 10.93
CA ASN A 66 6.44 -30.64 12.37
C ASN A 66 5.19 -30.01 13.00
N LYS A 67 4.15 -29.74 12.20
CA LYS A 67 2.92 -29.04 12.63
C LYS A 67 3.21 -27.70 13.32
N ARG A 68 4.24 -26.99 12.84
CA ARG A 68 4.65 -25.67 13.33
C ARG A 68 4.20 -24.60 12.36
N VAL A 69 3.81 -23.44 12.89
CA VAL A 69 3.35 -22.32 12.07
C VAL A 69 4.18 -21.09 12.37
N TYR A 70 4.78 -20.54 11.32
CA TYR A 70 5.42 -19.23 11.35
C TYR A 70 4.41 -18.19 10.89
N TYR A 71 4.46 -16.98 11.45
CA TYR A 71 3.52 -15.91 11.12
C TYR A 71 4.22 -14.62 10.70
N GLY A 72 3.60 -13.93 9.76
CA GLY A 72 3.97 -12.58 9.35
C GLY A 72 5.39 -12.51 8.81
N ILE A 73 6.21 -11.65 9.40
CA ILE A 73 7.60 -11.49 8.98
C ILE A 73 8.43 -12.75 9.18
N GLU A 74 8.11 -13.58 10.18
CA GLU A 74 8.88 -14.81 10.44
C GLU A 74 8.67 -15.82 9.31
N SER A 75 7.44 -15.90 8.78
CA SER A 75 7.11 -16.66 7.56
C SER A 75 7.96 -16.21 6.38
N LEU A 76 8.00 -14.89 6.12
CA LEU A 76 8.73 -14.34 4.98
C LEU A 76 10.24 -14.53 5.13
N LEU A 77 10.80 -14.29 6.32
CA LEU A 77 12.21 -14.52 6.61
C LEU A 77 12.59 -15.99 6.47
N LYS A 78 11.69 -16.93 6.78
CA LYS A 78 11.94 -18.36 6.60
C LYS A 78 12.01 -18.75 5.12
N VAL A 79 11.04 -18.31 4.31
CA VAL A 79 11.00 -18.59 2.86
C VAL A 79 12.22 -17.98 2.16
N ILE A 80 12.43 -16.68 2.36
CA ILE A 80 13.53 -15.93 1.75
C ILE A 80 14.88 -16.44 2.28
N GLY A 81 14.94 -16.72 3.58
CA GLY A 81 16.10 -17.24 4.28
C GLY A 81 16.62 -18.57 3.77
N ASN A 82 15.72 -19.49 3.41
CA ASN A 82 16.11 -20.77 2.85
C ASN A 82 16.89 -20.61 1.53
N SER A 83 16.50 -19.63 0.70
CA SER A 83 17.22 -19.30 -0.53
C SER A 83 18.42 -18.38 -0.30
N PHE A 84 18.36 -17.50 0.70
CA PHE A 84 19.39 -16.51 1.02
C PHE A 84 19.65 -16.47 2.54
N PRO A 85 20.50 -17.37 3.06
CA PRO A 85 20.68 -17.54 4.52
C PRO A 85 21.15 -16.28 5.25
N TRP A 86 21.90 -15.41 4.56
CA TRP A 86 22.36 -14.14 5.13
C TRP A 86 21.19 -13.19 5.45
N MET A 87 20.11 -13.20 4.66
CA MET A 87 18.91 -12.38 4.92
C MET A 87 18.17 -12.86 6.17
N GLU A 88 18.11 -14.17 6.41
CA GLU A 88 17.52 -14.72 7.64
C GLU A 88 18.33 -14.32 8.87
N LYS A 89 19.67 -14.40 8.77
CA LYS A 89 20.58 -14.02 9.86
C LYS A 89 20.45 -12.54 10.23
N ILE A 90 20.50 -11.65 9.24
CA ILE A 90 20.34 -10.20 9.44
C ILE A 90 18.92 -9.88 9.92
N GLY A 91 17.90 -10.43 9.25
CA GLY A 91 16.49 -10.19 9.57
C GLY A 91 16.07 -10.67 10.96
N ASN A 92 16.75 -11.69 11.51
CA ASN A 92 16.51 -12.16 12.88
C ASN A 92 17.32 -11.43 13.96
N TRP A 93 18.24 -10.53 13.60
CA TRP A 93 18.91 -9.69 14.59
C TRP A 93 17.86 -8.79 15.27
N LYS A 94 17.82 -8.81 16.62
CA LYS A 94 16.74 -8.23 17.43
C LYS A 94 16.25 -6.83 16.98
N PRO A 95 17.11 -5.82 16.77
CA PRO A 95 16.63 -4.49 16.37
C PRO A 95 16.04 -4.48 14.95
N ILE A 96 16.64 -5.20 14.01
CA ILE A 96 16.12 -5.34 12.64
C ILE A 96 14.79 -6.08 12.67
N LYS A 97 14.72 -7.20 13.38
CA LYS A 97 13.49 -8.00 13.53
C LYS A 97 12.35 -7.16 14.12
N TYR A 98 12.65 -6.33 15.12
CA TYR A 98 11.67 -5.41 15.71
C TYR A 98 11.14 -4.43 14.66
N PHE A 99 12.02 -3.79 13.90
CA PHE A 99 11.65 -2.86 12.84
C PHE A 99 10.83 -3.54 11.74
N LEU A 100 11.28 -4.70 11.24
CA LEU A 100 10.57 -5.46 10.22
C LEU A 100 9.18 -5.92 10.70
N LYS A 101 9.02 -6.28 11.98
CA LYS A 101 7.70 -6.59 12.57
C LYS A 101 6.76 -5.37 12.52
N LYS A 102 7.26 -4.17 12.80
CA LYS A 102 6.46 -2.92 12.73
C LYS A 102 6.10 -2.58 11.28
N LEU A 103 7.07 -2.66 10.37
CA LEU A 103 6.85 -2.43 8.94
C LEU A 103 5.85 -3.45 8.35
N TYR A 104 5.97 -4.72 8.73
CA TYR A 104 5.03 -5.76 8.33
C TYR A 104 3.60 -5.42 8.75
N LYS A 105 3.39 -5.06 10.03
CA LYS A 105 2.06 -4.67 10.53
C LYS A 105 1.53 -3.43 9.83
N PHE A 106 2.41 -2.45 9.58
CA PHE A 106 2.06 -1.25 8.82
C PHE A 106 1.48 -1.57 7.44
N ILE A 107 2.13 -2.46 6.68
CA ILE A 107 1.64 -2.87 5.36
C ILE A 107 0.40 -3.74 5.50
N SER A 108 0.41 -4.73 6.40
CA SER A 108 -0.67 -5.72 6.49
C SER A 108 -2.02 -5.09 6.87
N TYR A 109 -2.05 -4.20 7.88
CA TYR A 109 -3.29 -3.52 8.29
C TYR A 109 -3.82 -2.52 7.25
N ASN A 110 -2.98 -2.10 6.30
CA ASN A 110 -3.36 -1.18 5.23
C ASN A 110 -3.48 -1.86 3.86
N ARG A 111 -3.30 -3.19 3.76
CA ARG A 111 -3.21 -3.90 2.47
C ARG A 111 -4.42 -3.71 1.55
N LYS A 112 -5.64 -3.69 2.11
CA LYS A 112 -6.89 -3.47 1.36
C LYS A 112 -7.08 -2.00 0.93
N VAL A 113 -6.35 -1.06 1.54
CA VAL A 113 -6.29 0.34 1.11
C VAL A 113 -5.21 0.54 0.05
N ILE A 114 -4.05 -0.10 0.22
CA ILE A 114 -2.94 -0.07 -0.74
C ILE A 114 -3.42 -0.68 -2.06
N VAL A 115 -4.00 -1.88 -1.99
CA VAL A 115 -4.50 -2.63 -3.14
C VAL A 115 -5.95 -3.08 -2.87
N PRO A 116 -6.95 -2.23 -3.19
CA PRO A 116 -8.34 -2.57 -3.02
C PRO A 116 -8.77 -3.62 -4.03
N ASN A 117 -9.72 -4.45 -3.61
CA ASN A 117 -10.38 -5.46 -4.41
C ASN A 117 -11.90 -5.25 -4.32
N LYS A 118 -12.66 -5.86 -5.23
CA LYS A 118 -14.11 -5.96 -5.04
C LYS A 118 -14.35 -6.98 -3.92
N THR A 119 -15.16 -6.62 -2.94
CA THR A 119 -15.61 -7.55 -1.91
C THR A 119 -16.53 -8.58 -2.54
N LYS A 120 -16.24 -9.87 -2.44
CA LYS A 120 -17.21 -10.91 -2.78
C LYS A 120 -18.09 -11.15 -1.56
N VAL A 121 -19.40 -10.93 -1.70
CA VAL A 121 -20.37 -11.27 -0.67
C VAL A 121 -20.64 -12.77 -0.77
N GLY A 122 -20.18 -13.59 0.18
CA GLY A 122 -20.61 -14.99 0.22
C GLY A 122 -19.76 -16.02 0.97
N ASP A 123 -18.47 -15.80 1.25
CA ASP A 123 -17.62 -16.90 1.73
C ASP A 123 -17.53 -17.01 3.26
N GLN A 124 -17.74 -18.24 3.75
CA GLN A 124 -17.92 -18.58 5.18
C GLN A 124 -16.65 -18.42 6.03
N ILE A 125 -15.48 -18.19 5.42
CA ILE A 125 -14.21 -17.88 6.10
C ILE A 125 -13.59 -16.64 5.44
N ASN A 126 -14.12 -15.48 5.78
CA ASN A 126 -13.60 -14.21 5.28
C ASN A 126 -12.20 -13.92 5.85
N CYS A 127 -11.19 -13.92 4.97
CA CYS A 127 -9.81 -13.49 5.29
C CYS A 127 -9.69 -11.95 5.32
N ILE A 128 -10.64 -11.29 5.98
CA ILE A 128 -10.65 -9.83 6.14
C ILE A 128 -9.74 -9.49 7.33
N PRO A 129 -8.69 -8.66 7.12
CA PRO A 129 -7.86 -8.22 8.23
C PRO A 129 -8.64 -7.34 9.18
N ASP A 130 -8.28 -7.38 10.45
CA ASP A 130 -8.90 -6.52 11.46
C ASP A 130 -8.59 -5.06 11.17
N PHE A 131 -9.60 -4.21 11.32
CA PHE A 131 -9.41 -2.78 11.16
C PHE A 131 -8.64 -2.21 12.34
N ASN A 132 -7.46 -1.64 12.07
CA ASN A 132 -6.65 -1.00 13.09
C ASN A 132 -6.49 0.50 12.86
N THR A 133 -7.23 1.29 13.63
CA THR A 133 -7.24 2.75 13.53
C THR A 133 -5.87 3.38 13.73
N LYS A 134 -5.04 2.84 14.65
CA LYS A 134 -3.70 3.38 14.93
C LYS A 134 -2.79 3.26 13.70
N TYR A 135 -2.73 2.07 13.11
CA TYR A 135 -1.94 1.87 11.88
C TYR A 135 -2.52 2.59 10.67
N ARG A 136 -3.85 2.80 10.62
CA ARG A 136 -4.48 3.57 9.55
C ARG A 136 -4.12 5.06 9.62
N LEU A 137 -4.23 5.67 10.80
CA LEU A 137 -3.86 7.07 10.99
C LEU A 137 -2.37 7.29 10.76
N PHE A 138 -1.52 6.38 11.24
CA PHE A 138 -0.10 6.43 10.96
C PHE A 138 0.21 6.30 9.46
N TYR A 139 -0.49 5.43 8.73
CA TYR A 139 -0.37 5.34 7.26
C TYR A 139 -0.76 6.65 6.59
N ILE A 140 -1.90 7.23 6.93
CA ILE A 140 -2.34 8.51 6.38
C ILE A 140 -1.29 9.60 6.64
N ALA A 141 -0.86 9.78 7.89
CA ALA A 141 0.14 10.80 8.23
C ALA A 141 1.47 10.59 7.49
N PHE A 142 1.99 9.36 7.48
CA PHE A 142 3.25 9.02 6.81
C PHE A 142 3.18 9.27 5.30
N THR A 143 2.13 8.77 4.64
CA THR A 143 1.94 8.91 3.19
C THR A 143 1.74 10.36 2.77
N THR A 144 0.99 11.15 3.56
CA THR A 144 0.82 12.59 3.34
C THR A 144 2.13 13.35 3.48
N LEU A 145 2.96 13.03 4.49
CA LEU A 145 4.26 13.66 4.66
C LEU A 145 5.19 13.40 3.48
N ILE A 146 5.30 12.14 3.04
CA ILE A 146 6.09 11.77 1.85
C ILE A 146 5.58 12.51 0.62
N THR A 147 4.27 12.62 0.46
CA THR A 147 3.66 13.36 -0.65
C THR A 147 4.04 14.84 -0.63
N ALA A 148 3.94 15.51 0.53
CA ALA A 148 4.33 16.91 0.64
C ALA A 148 5.82 17.11 0.32
N LEU A 149 6.70 16.21 0.75
CA LEU A 149 8.13 16.27 0.46
C LEU A 149 8.44 16.09 -1.03
N VAL A 150 7.82 15.10 -1.68
CA VAL A 150 8.02 14.85 -3.12
C VAL A 150 7.47 16.01 -3.95
N LEU A 151 6.28 16.51 -3.63
CA LEU A 151 5.70 17.68 -4.29
C LEU A 151 6.58 18.93 -4.08
N PHE A 152 7.16 19.13 -2.90
CA PHE A 152 8.08 20.23 -2.64
C PHE A 152 9.33 20.18 -3.52
N GLN A 153 9.93 19.00 -3.70
CA GLN A 153 11.09 18.88 -4.60
C GLN A 153 10.68 19.04 -6.07
N TYR A 154 9.52 18.49 -6.45
CA TYR A 154 9.03 18.59 -7.82
C TYR A 154 8.64 20.02 -8.21
N ALA A 155 8.00 20.76 -7.31
CA ALA A 155 7.57 22.13 -7.56
C ALA A 155 8.75 23.09 -7.81
N LYS A 156 9.95 22.79 -7.29
CA LYS A 156 11.17 23.57 -7.57
C LYS A 156 11.64 23.45 -9.02
N LEU A 157 11.22 22.40 -9.73
CA LEU A 157 11.63 22.14 -11.10
C LEU A 157 10.73 22.82 -12.13
N ILE A 158 9.62 23.43 -11.72
CA ILE A 158 8.66 24.08 -12.62
C ILE A 158 8.79 25.59 -12.48
N PHE A 159 9.47 26.24 -13.42
CA PHE A 159 9.70 27.69 -13.38
C PHE A 159 8.41 28.53 -13.40
N PHE A 160 7.33 28.04 -14.02
CA PHE A 160 6.04 28.73 -14.09
C PHE A 160 5.31 28.84 -12.74
N LEU A 161 5.72 28.07 -11.73
CA LEU A 161 5.10 28.12 -10.41
C LEU A 161 5.88 29.05 -9.47
N PRO A 162 5.18 29.84 -8.63
CA PRO A 162 5.84 30.59 -7.57
C PRO A 162 6.64 29.69 -6.64
N ARG A 163 7.70 30.25 -6.06
CA ARG A 163 8.66 29.52 -5.22
C ARG A 163 7.93 28.69 -4.17
N ALA A 164 8.15 27.38 -4.22
CA ALA A 164 7.54 26.45 -3.30
C ALA A 164 8.11 26.60 -1.89
N THR A 165 7.26 26.50 -0.88
CA THR A 165 7.64 26.31 0.51
C THR A 165 7.12 24.97 1.00
N ILE A 166 7.82 24.34 1.92
CA ILE A 166 7.37 23.06 2.49
C ILE A 166 6.03 23.19 3.22
N VAL A 167 5.77 24.36 3.83
CA VAL A 167 4.50 24.67 4.50
C VAL A 167 3.35 24.67 3.48
N ARG A 168 3.54 25.31 2.31
CA ARG A 168 2.54 25.30 1.23
C ARG A 168 2.19 23.87 0.82
N GLU A 169 3.19 23.03 0.58
CA GLU A 169 2.95 21.65 0.12
C GLU A 169 2.31 20.77 1.20
N ILE A 170 2.64 20.98 2.47
CA ILE A 170 1.96 20.33 3.59
C ILE A 170 0.48 20.76 3.60
N LEU A 171 0.19 22.06 3.52
CA LEU A 171 -1.18 22.60 3.51
C LEU A 171 -1.98 22.10 2.31
N LEU A 172 -1.37 21.97 1.14
CA LEU A 172 -2.00 21.40 -0.05
C LEU A 172 -2.34 19.91 0.15
N ALA A 173 -1.41 19.14 0.71
CA ALA A 173 -1.61 17.72 0.93
C ALA A 173 -2.65 17.43 2.03
N THR A 174 -2.59 18.14 3.16
CA THR A 174 -3.56 17.99 4.25
C THR A 174 -4.90 18.63 3.92
N GLY A 175 -4.89 19.77 3.22
CA GLY A 175 -6.09 20.46 2.75
C GLY A 175 -6.89 19.61 1.77
N GLN A 176 -6.25 18.85 0.88
CA GLN A 176 -6.92 17.90 -0.01
C GLN A 176 -7.71 16.85 0.80
N ILE A 177 -7.11 16.33 1.87
CA ILE A 177 -7.75 15.34 2.75
C ILE A 177 -8.92 15.98 3.50
N GLY A 178 -8.71 17.16 4.08
CA GLY A 178 -9.75 17.90 4.79
C GLY A 178 -10.93 18.25 3.89
N PHE A 179 -10.67 18.73 2.68
CA PHE A 179 -11.69 19.07 1.69
C PHE A 179 -12.51 17.83 1.30
N GLN A 180 -11.85 16.72 1.02
CA GLN A 180 -12.51 15.45 0.71
C GLN A 180 -13.34 14.91 1.88
N ALA A 181 -12.83 15.05 3.11
CA ALA A 181 -13.53 14.64 4.30
C ALA A 181 -14.89 15.35 4.46
N LEU A 182 -15.04 16.60 4.00
CA LEU A 182 -16.32 17.33 4.02
C LEU A 182 -17.45 16.58 3.29
N PHE A 183 -17.11 15.91 2.19
CA PHE A 183 -18.07 15.26 1.30
C PHE A 183 -18.44 13.83 1.73
N ILE A 184 -17.72 13.25 2.69
CA ILE A 184 -17.97 11.89 3.19
C ILE A 184 -18.40 11.83 4.67
N ARG A 185 -18.64 12.98 5.31
CA ARG A 185 -18.98 13.08 6.75
C ARG A 185 -20.18 12.23 7.19
N LYS A 186 -21.13 11.97 6.28
CA LYS A 186 -22.35 11.21 6.57
C LYS A 186 -22.15 9.69 6.55
N ILE A 187 -20.98 9.21 6.14
CA ILE A 187 -20.66 7.78 6.06
C ILE A 187 -20.04 7.34 7.40
N ASP A 188 -20.14 6.07 7.74
CA ASP A 188 -19.47 5.49 8.92
C ASP A 188 -17.95 5.82 8.98
N ASN A 189 -17.44 6.03 10.20
CA ASN A 189 -16.05 6.44 10.47
C ASN A 189 -15.01 5.47 9.89
N GLN A 190 -15.27 4.16 9.93
CA GLN A 190 -14.35 3.17 9.37
C GLN A 190 -14.30 3.27 7.84
N LYS A 191 -15.46 3.45 7.20
CA LYS A 191 -15.55 3.69 5.75
C LYS A 191 -14.89 5.02 5.35
N GLN A 192 -15.05 6.08 6.15
CA GLN A 192 -14.35 7.35 5.93
C GLN A 192 -12.82 7.16 5.95
N LEU A 193 -12.29 6.49 6.98
CA LEU A 193 -10.85 6.21 7.08
C LEU A 193 -10.34 5.25 5.99
N ASN A 194 -11.18 4.34 5.48
CA ASN A 194 -10.89 3.51 4.31
C ASN A 194 -10.79 4.35 3.03
N TYR A 195 -11.71 5.29 2.83
CA TYR A 195 -11.65 6.21 1.70
C TYR A 195 -10.43 7.13 1.76
N ILE A 196 -10.19 7.79 2.91
CA ILE A 196 -9.02 8.67 3.08
C ILE A 196 -7.73 7.90 2.87
N GLY A 197 -7.65 6.66 3.37
CA GLY A 197 -6.53 5.76 3.08
C GLY A 197 -6.33 5.53 1.58
N ASN A 198 -7.41 5.30 0.83
CA ASN A 198 -7.32 5.12 -0.63
C ASN A 198 -6.88 6.40 -1.34
N LEU A 199 -7.38 7.55 -0.89
CA LEU A 199 -7.02 8.87 -1.40
C LEU A 199 -5.51 9.15 -1.26
N VAL A 200 -4.93 8.92 -0.07
CA VAL A 200 -3.48 9.10 0.13
C VAL A 200 -2.65 8.02 -0.58
N THR A 201 -3.21 6.84 -0.82
CA THR A 201 -2.56 5.80 -1.63
C THR A 201 -2.43 6.23 -3.08
N VAL A 202 -3.46 6.85 -3.67
CA VAL A 202 -3.37 7.45 -5.01
C VAL A 202 -2.24 8.49 -5.05
N SER A 203 -2.09 9.28 -3.98
CA SER A 203 -1.01 10.27 -3.86
C SER A 203 0.38 9.63 -3.84
N ILE A 204 0.55 8.52 -3.09
CA ILE A 204 1.82 7.75 -3.13
C ILE A 204 2.09 7.15 -4.50
N ILE A 205 1.08 6.63 -5.19
CA ILE A 205 1.24 6.10 -6.55
C ILE A 205 1.74 7.22 -7.48
N GLY A 206 1.17 8.43 -7.37
CA GLY A 206 1.67 9.62 -8.05
C GLY A 206 3.14 9.90 -7.72
N ASN A 207 3.52 9.91 -6.44
CA ASN A 207 4.91 10.13 -6.03
C ASN A 207 5.87 9.10 -6.64
N LEU A 208 5.49 7.82 -6.68
CA LEU A 208 6.30 6.77 -7.29
C LEU A 208 6.52 7.00 -8.79
N LEU A 209 5.57 7.63 -9.49
CA LEU A 209 5.72 8.02 -10.89
C LEU A 209 6.58 9.29 -11.06
N LEU A 210 6.55 10.21 -10.11
CA LEU A 210 7.36 11.44 -10.16
C LEU A 210 8.82 11.21 -9.75
N LEU A 211 9.10 10.28 -8.83
CA LEU A 211 10.45 10.02 -8.30
C LEU A 211 11.50 9.69 -9.36
N PRO A 212 11.27 8.80 -10.35
CA PRO A 212 12.23 8.54 -11.40
C PRO A 212 12.63 9.81 -12.17
N LEU A 213 11.69 10.70 -12.41
CA LEU A 213 11.95 11.97 -13.09
C LEU A 213 12.79 12.92 -12.21
N LEU A 214 12.51 12.99 -10.90
CA LEU A 214 13.33 13.77 -9.97
C LEU A 214 14.79 13.30 -9.97
N ILE A 215 15.00 11.99 -9.96
CA ILE A 215 16.33 11.37 -10.02
C ILE A 215 16.97 11.67 -11.37
N LEU A 216 16.26 11.50 -12.49
CA LEU A 216 16.80 11.77 -13.81
C LEU A 216 17.21 13.25 -13.97
N ASN A 217 16.38 14.16 -13.45
CA ASN A 217 16.64 15.59 -13.53
C ASN A 217 17.92 16.00 -12.77
N SER A 218 18.27 15.31 -11.68
CA SER A 218 19.50 15.62 -10.93
C SER A 218 20.79 15.35 -11.72
N TYR A 219 20.72 14.55 -12.79
CA TYR A 219 21.87 14.22 -13.63
C TYR A 219 21.85 14.96 -14.98
N PHE A 220 20.67 15.19 -15.56
CA PHE A 220 20.55 15.61 -16.96
C PHE A 220 19.90 16.98 -17.18
N ASN A 221 19.44 17.69 -16.15
CA ASN A 221 18.76 19.00 -16.26
C ASN A 221 17.70 19.01 -17.38
N LEU A 222 16.59 18.33 -17.13
CA LEU A 222 15.51 18.14 -18.09
C LEU A 222 14.80 19.47 -18.40
N ASN A 223 14.25 19.56 -19.60
CA ASN A 223 13.44 20.70 -20.02
C ASN A 223 12.16 20.83 -19.17
N ASP A 224 11.88 22.03 -18.68
CA ASP A 224 10.70 22.38 -17.88
C ASP A 224 9.37 21.93 -18.52
N TYR A 225 9.23 22.03 -19.86
CA TYR A 225 8.02 21.57 -20.56
C TYR A 225 7.85 20.05 -20.47
N PHE A 226 8.95 19.30 -20.49
CA PHE A 226 8.92 17.85 -20.31
C PHE A 226 8.52 17.49 -18.87
N ILE A 227 9.06 18.20 -17.88
CA ILE A 227 8.70 18.04 -16.46
C ILE A 227 7.21 18.36 -16.24
N LEU A 228 6.71 19.43 -16.84
CA LEU A 228 5.29 19.80 -16.77
C LEU A 228 4.41 18.75 -17.46
N GLY A 229 4.81 18.26 -18.64
CA GLY A 229 4.10 17.20 -19.35
C GLY A 229 4.02 15.91 -18.54
N TRP A 230 5.13 15.49 -17.91
CA TRP A 230 5.17 14.32 -17.04
C TRP A 230 4.26 14.47 -15.80
N PHE A 231 4.23 15.66 -15.21
CA PHE A 231 3.30 15.97 -14.12
C PHE A 231 1.85 15.86 -14.58
N GLY A 232 1.52 16.38 -15.76
CA GLY A 232 0.19 16.26 -16.36
C GLY A 232 -0.22 14.80 -16.60
N LEU A 233 0.68 13.97 -17.15
CA LEU A 233 0.44 12.53 -17.32
C LEU A 233 0.19 11.84 -15.98
N THR A 234 1.02 12.14 -14.99
CA THR A 234 0.89 11.58 -13.63
C THR A 234 -0.45 11.98 -13.01
N MET A 235 -0.86 13.24 -13.14
CA MET A 235 -2.14 13.73 -12.64
C MET A 235 -3.33 13.00 -13.29
N ASN A 236 -3.30 12.83 -14.61
CA ASN A 236 -4.35 12.08 -15.33
C ASN A 236 -4.44 10.63 -14.86
N PHE A 237 -3.30 9.96 -14.68
CA PHE A 237 -3.26 8.61 -14.14
C PHE A 237 -3.82 8.54 -12.71
N MET A 238 -3.48 9.52 -11.86
CA MET A 238 -4.01 9.61 -10.50
C MET A 238 -5.54 9.82 -10.48
N ILE A 239 -6.09 10.65 -11.37
CA ILE A 239 -7.54 10.84 -11.51
C ILE A 239 -8.21 9.52 -11.91
N TYR A 240 -7.65 8.82 -12.89
CA TYR A 240 -8.15 7.51 -13.32
C TYR A 240 -8.14 6.49 -12.17
N GLU A 241 -7.02 6.39 -11.44
CA GLU A 241 -6.91 5.49 -10.29
C GLU A 241 -7.88 5.86 -9.16
N HIS A 242 -8.06 7.16 -8.88
CA HIS A 242 -9.04 7.62 -7.91
C HIS A 242 -10.46 7.20 -8.31
N TYR A 243 -10.85 7.44 -9.57
CA TYR A 243 -12.15 7.04 -10.11
C TYR A 243 -12.37 5.52 -10.04
N ARG A 244 -11.35 4.73 -10.38
CA ARG A 244 -11.39 3.27 -10.27
C ARG A 244 -11.61 2.85 -8.82
N ARG A 245 -10.87 3.42 -7.88
CA ARG A 245 -10.94 3.08 -6.44
C ARG A 245 -12.27 3.45 -5.80
N ILE A 246 -12.84 4.62 -6.08
CA ILE A 246 -14.17 4.96 -5.56
C ILE A 246 -15.24 4.03 -6.12
N SER A 247 -15.10 3.58 -7.36
CA SER A 247 -16.01 2.61 -7.96
C SER A 247 -15.89 1.22 -7.31
N LEU A 248 -14.67 0.80 -6.93
CA LEU A 248 -14.45 -0.43 -6.17
C LEU A 248 -14.98 -0.36 -4.74
N LEU A 249 -14.97 0.84 -4.13
CA LEU A 249 -15.50 1.10 -2.79
C LEU A 249 -17.00 1.39 -2.77
N GLU A 250 -17.68 1.36 -3.93
CA GLU A 250 -19.09 1.69 -4.07
C GLU A 250 -19.44 3.10 -3.55
N LEU A 251 -18.50 4.04 -3.69
CA LEU A 251 -18.66 5.43 -3.27
C LEU A 251 -19.11 6.33 -4.44
N PRO A 252 -19.76 7.48 -4.16
CA PRO A 252 -20.25 8.37 -5.20
C PRO A 252 -19.14 8.91 -6.11
N LYS A 253 -19.38 8.88 -7.43
CA LYS A 253 -18.42 9.32 -8.45
C LYS A 253 -18.04 10.80 -8.36
N TYR A 254 -18.92 11.64 -7.81
CA TYR A 254 -18.67 13.07 -7.64
C TYR A 254 -17.46 13.35 -6.75
N LEU A 255 -17.00 12.40 -5.92
CA LEU A 255 -15.79 12.55 -5.12
C LEU A 255 -14.53 12.78 -5.97
N THR A 256 -14.48 12.25 -7.19
CA THR A 256 -13.39 12.57 -8.13
C THR A 256 -13.50 14.01 -8.62
N LEU A 257 -14.71 14.52 -8.85
CA LEU A 257 -14.93 15.91 -9.26
C LEU A 257 -14.54 16.88 -8.14
N THR A 258 -14.86 16.58 -6.88
CA THR A 258 -14.44 17.40 -5.74
C THR A 258 -12.93 17.35 -5.54
N TRP A 259 -12.27 16.23 -5.92
CA TRP A 259 -10.81 16.12 -5.88
C TRP A 259 -10.17 17.07 -6.89
N ILE A 260 -10.66 17.03 -8.13
CA ILE A 260 -10.21 17.92 -9.21
C ILE A 260 -10.49 19.38 -8.84
N LEU A 261 -11.69 19.68 -8.32
CA LEU A 261 -12.08 21.03 -7.89
C LEU A 261 -11.09 21.61 -6.87
N TYR A 262 -10.70 20.83 -5.85
CA TYR A 262 -9.70 21.27 -4.88
C TYR A 262 -8.38 21.64 -5.56
N ARG A 263 -7.91 20.84 -6.53
CA ARG A 263 -6.66 21.11 -7.25
C ARG A 263 -6.74 22.35 -8.12
N ILE A 264 -7.88 22.60 -8.76
CA ILE A 264 -8.11 23.83 -9.54
C ILE A 264 -8.10 25.05 -8.61
N LEU A 265 -8.84 25.01 -7.50
CA LEU A 265 -8.88 26.11 -6.52
C LEU A 265 -7.48 26.37 -5.94
N ALA A 266 -6.75 25.32 -5.57
CA ALA A 266 -5.38 25.43 -5.08
C ALA A 266 -4.45 26.07 -6.12
N LEU A 267 -4.55 25.67 -7.39
CA LEU A 267 -3.73 26.24 -8.46
C LEU A 267 -4.03 27.74 -8.66
N ILE A 268 -5.31 28.13 -8.66
CA ILE A 268 -5.71 29.54 -8.74
C ILE A 268 -5.10 30.34 -7.58
N ILE A 269 -5.16 29.80 -6.35
CA ILE A 269 -4.57 30.47 -5.18
C ILE A 269 -3.05 30.61 -5.36
N ILE A 270 -2.35 29.54 -5.75
CA ILE A 270 -0.90 29.53 -5.96
C ILE A 270 -0.46 30.55 -7.02
N LEU A 271 -1.25 30.77 -8.07
CA LEU A 271 -0.88 31.68 -9.16
C LEU A 271 -1.17 33.16 -8.86
N ASN A 272 -2.09 33.45 -7.93
CA ASN A 272 -2.52 34.82 -7.64
C ASN A 272 -1.99 35.36 -6.30
N PHE A 273 -1.51 34.50 -5.40
CA PHE A 273 -1.03 34.84 -4.06
C PHE A 273 0.28 34.11 -3.75
#